data_AF-A0A521IEQ7-F1
#
_entry.id   AF-A0A521IEQ7-F1
#
_cell.length_a   1.000
_cell.length_b   1.000
_cell.length_c   1.000
_cell.angle_alpha   90.00
_cell.angle_beta   90.00
_cell.angle_gamma   90.00
#
_symmetry.space_group_name_H-M   'P 1'
#
loop_
_entity.id
_entity.type
_entity.pdbx_description
1 polymer ?
#
loop_
_entity_poly.entity_id
_entity_poly.type
_entity_poly.pdbx_seq_one_letter_code
_entity_poly.pdbx_strand_id
1 'polypeptide(L)'
;MQRAHDNRKQCIRSAATLLVLLCAVALAFLAALLSASCGLKNGSPSDGRASGAERGLSLRIATSDVATSDVATSSGTGRGVLLYNASPSRMSSKAVTVSASLSAESETGIVTVSLDIANKSRSSVFLDPALCELLASGTFSGLPYEVFRDGKKFTWIDTSIEIKKREQTRIELFYKPVSDPALFERYRLSGDLSRTYAFSVSCVSLPGGKPLFAEQFEFSIPEHGYESWKVAHGLERRLSTFGYAFDRDAFVREQTRYLRDADVALFHDAHGDTFEAEHARGGAEAGAGDGTGAAESGGETEEAFVRIAGDEIYLDQLLIAFAPYRIGDTVFVSVKIVNRMQEELKIDASGITLVAGGATYNTVHDFSGLKSSLTLLNDRFPSGILIAGRNDRARFTLSFPGVPSAARFSLDLSGITTYRNTAVFCRSLDFEINP
;
A
#
# COMPACT_ATOMS: atom_id res chain seq x y z
N MET A 1 -14.81 -34.53 -29.85
CA MET A 1 -14.63 -34.50 -28.38
C MET A 1 -13.17 -34.71 -27.95
N GLN A 2 -12.49 -35.80 -28.32
CA GLN A 2 -11.11 -36.15 -27.90
C GLN A 2 -10.14 -34.96 -27.65
N ARG A 3 -9.87 -34.13 -28.68
CA ARG A 3 -8.94 -32.98 -28.57
C ARG A 3 -9.23 -32.00 -27.42
N ALA A 4 -10.49 -31.81 -27.03
CA ALA A 4 -10.84 -30.93 -25.91
C ALA A 4 -10.47 -31.55 -24.54
N HIS A 5 -10.58 -32.88 -24.43
CA HIS A 5 -10.20 -33.62 -23.23
C HIS A 5 -8.67 -33.68 -23.07
N ASP A 6 -7.93 -33.80 -24.18
CA ASP A 6 -6.46 -33.79 -24.16
C ASP A 6 -5.90 -32.40 -23.83
N ASN A 7 -6.46 -31.33 -24.40
CA ASN A 7 -6.13 -29.95 -24.01
C ASN A 7 -6.38 -29.69 -22.51
N ARG A 8 -7.49 -30.20 -21.95
CA ARG A 8 -7.80 -30.06 -20.51
C ARG A 8 -6.77 -30.79 -19.64
N LYS A 9 -6.34 -32.00 -20.03
CA LYS A 9 -5.25 -32.73 -19.36
C LYS A 9 -3.90 -32.01 -19.44
N GLN A 10 -3.61 -31.33 -20.56
CA GLN A 10 -2.38 -30.58 -20.73
C GLN A 10 -2.34 -29.32 -19.85
N CYS A 11 -3.44 -28.57 -19.76
CA CYS A 11 -3.55 -27.43 -18.84
C CYS A 11 -3.38 -27.84 -17.37
N ILE A 12 -4.03 -28.93 -16.94
CA ILE A 12 -3.91 -29.45 -15.57
C ILE A 12 -2.46 -29.83 -15.23
N ARG A 13 -1.74 -30.46 -16.18
CA ARG A 13 -0.31 -30.78 -16.00
C ARG A 13 0.55 -29.52 -15.89
N SER A 14 0.36 -28.53 -16.75
CA SER A 14 1.10 -27.25 -16.67
C SER A 14 0.85 -26.51 -15.35
N ALA A 15 -0.41 -26.48 -14.87
CA ALA A 15 -0.76 -25.87 -13.59
C ALA A 15 -0.10 -26.60 -12.41
N ALA A 16 -0.07 -27.94 -12.42
CA ALA A 16 0.62 -28.73 -11.40
C ALA A 16 2.14 -28.47 -11.40
N THR A 17 2.79 -28.38 -12.57
CA THR A 17 4.21 -28.05 -12.67
C THR A 17 4.50 -26.63 -12.14
N LEU A 18 3.64 -25.66 -12.44
CA LEU A 18 3.78 -24.29 -11.94
C LEU A 18 3.65 -24.23 -10.41
N LEU A 19 2.68 -24.96 -9.83
CA LEU A 19 2.50 -25.06 -8.38
C LEU A 19 3.71 -25.69 -7.69
N VAL A 20 4.27 -26.76 -8.25
CA VAL A 20 5.50 -27.39 -7.74
C VAL A 20 6.69 -26.42 -7.80
N LEU A 21 6.83 -25.62 -8.86
CA LEU A 21 7.88 -24.60 -8.95
C LEU A 21 7.72 -23.52 -7.87
N LEU A 22 6.51 -23.03 -7.65
CA LEU A 22 6.21 -22.02 -6.63
C LEU A 22 6.50 -22.56 -5.21
N CYS A 23 6.11 -23.79 -4.91
CA CYS A 23 6.44 -24.44 -3.64
C CYS A 23 7.95 -24.62 -3.46
N ALA A 24 8.70 -24.97 -4.51
CA ALA A 24 10.16 -25.11 -4.44
C ALA A 24 10.86 -23.77 -4.18
N VAL A 25 10.41 -22.67 -4.82
CA VAL A 25 10.92 -21.31 -4.56
C VAL A 25 10.59 -20.87 -3.13
N ALA A 26 9.37 -21.09 -2.65
CA ALA A 26 8.98 -20.76 -1.28
C ALA A 26 9.82 -21.52 -0.23
N LEU A 27 10.06 -22.83 -0.45
CA LEU A 27 10.91 -23.64 0.42
C LEU A 27 12.37 -23.17 0.44
N ALA A 28 12.93 -22.77 -0.72
CA ALA A 28 14.27 -22.20 -0.80
C ALA A 28 14.38 -20.86 -0.04
N PHE A 29 13.35 -20.00 -0.14
CA PHE A 29 13.29 -18.73 0.58
C PHE A 29 13.19 -18.93 2.10
N LEU A 30 12.36 -19.90 2.53
CA LEU A 30 12.24 -20.27 3.95
C LEU A 30 13.55 -20.82 4.52
N ALA A 31 14.27 -21.64 3.74
CA ALA A 31 15.58 -22.16 4.14
C ALA A 31 16.65 -21.07 4.28
N ALA A 32 16.61 -20.01 3.46
CA ALA A 32 17.50 -18.86 3.57
C ALA A 32 17.21 -18.01 4.83
N LEU A 33 15.93 -17.82 5.18
CA LEU A 33 15.53 -17.13 6.41
C LEU A 33 15.95 -17.92 7.68
N LEU A 34 15.83 -19.25 7.64
CA LEU A 34 16.25 -20.12 8.74
C LEU A 34 17.77 -20.19 8.91
N SER A 35 18.55 -20.20 7.82
CA SER A 35 20.02 -20.20 7.91
C SER A 35 20.57 -18.86 8.42
N ALA A 36 19.97 -17.73 8.02
CA ALA A 36 20.30 -16.41 8.58
C ALA A 36 20.02 -16.32 10.09
N SER A 37 18.94 -16.95 10.56
CA SER A 37 18.52 -16.93 11.98
C SER A 37 19.42 -17.74 12.91
N CYS A 38 20.17 -18.73 12.39
CA CYS A 38 20.99 -19.64 13.20
C CYS A 38 22.46 -19.18 13.40
N GLY A 39 22.86 -18.03 12.83
CA GLY A 39 24.27 -17.57 12.85
C GLY A 39 24.80 -17.04 14.20
N LEU A 40 23.95 -16.84 15.22
CA LEU A 40 24.29 -16.14 16.46
C LEU A 40 24.38 -17.06 17.69
N LYS A 41 25.47 -17.85 17.79
CA LYS A 41 26.06 -18.31 19.08
C LYS A 41 27.38 -19.08 18.88
N ASN A 42 28.49 -18.49 19.33
CA ASN A 42 29.52 -19.10 20.20
C ASN A 42 30.77 -18.20 20.28
N GLY A 43 31.31 -17.99 21.49
CA GLY A 43 32.49 -17.17 21.73
C GLY A 43 32.61 -16.69 23.17
N SER A 44 33.07 -17.57 24.07
CA SER A 44 33.34 -17.24 25.49
C SER A 44 34.75 -16.64 25.69
N PRO A 45 35.00 -15.89 26.78
CA PRO A 45 36.20 -15.06 26.94
C PRO A 45 37.41 -15.77 27.56
N SER A 46 38.58 -15.12 27.46
CA SER A 46 39.78 -15.39 28.25
C SER A 46 40.61 -14.11 28.50
N ASP A 47 41.31 -14.04 29.64
CA ASP A 47 42.04 -12.84 30.12
C ASP A 47 43.45 -12.66 29.52
N GLY A 48 44.00 -11.43 29.52
CA GLY A 48 45.37 -11.20 28.99
C GLY A 48 45.99 -9.80 29.06
N ARG A 49 46.17 -9.22 30.25
CA ARG A 49 47.06 -8.08 30.64
C ARG A 49 47.92 -7.34 29.57
N ALA A 50 47.61 -6.05 29.41
CA ALA A 50 48.46 -4.86 29.69
C ALA A 50 49.78 -4.54 28.94
N SER A 51 50.07 -3.23 28.87
CA SER A 51 51.25 -2.51 28.29
C SER A 51 51.41 -2.56 26.76
N GLY A 52 51.93 -1.54 26.06
CA GLY A 52 52.23 -0.16 26.49
C GLY A 52 53.61 0.36 26.05
N ALA A 53 53.65 1.23 25.03
CA ALA A 53 54.78 2.13 24.73
C ALA A 53 54.40 3.15 23.64
N GLU A 54 54.82 4.40 23.78
CA GLU A 54 54.83 5.38 22.69
C GLU A 54 56.05 5.17 21.78
N ARG A 55 55.93 5.56 20.50
CA ARG A 55 57.06 6.16 19.74
C ARG A 55 56.55 6.81 18.45
N GLY A 56 56.63 8.13 18.39
CA GLY A 56 56.36 8.88 17.16
C GLY A 56 57.55 8.83 16.19
N LEU A 57 57.26 8.92 14.89
CA LEU A 57 58.26 9.15 13.85
C LEU A 57 57.61 9.93 12.70
N SER A 58 57.89 11.23 12.61
CA SER A 58 57.41 12.09 11.52
C SER A 58 58.40 12.06 10.36
N LEU A 59 57.93 11.79 9.13
CA LEU A 59 58.59 12.33 7.94
C LEU A 59 57.57 12.65 6.83
N ARG A 60 57.96 13.61 5.98
CA ARG A 60 57.09 14.47 5.19
C ARG A 60 56.64 13.90 3.83
N ILE A 61 55.38 14.20 3.51
CA ILE A 61 54.90 14.77 2.23
C ILE A 61 55.29 14.08 0.91
N ALA A 62 54.28 13.57 0.21
CA ALA A 62 54.15 13.69 -1.25
C ALA A 62 52.70 14.10 -1.57
N THR A 63 52.49 15.00 -2.52
CA THR A 63 51.20 15.66 -2.79
C THR A 63 50.40 14.97 -3.90
N SER A 64 49.09 14.78 -3.67
CA SER A 64 48.09 14.61 -4.73
C SER A 64 46.72 14.98 -4.16
N ASP A 65 46.08 16.01 -4.71
CA ASP A 65 44.88 16.62 -4.11
C ASP A 65 43.63 15.74 -4.26
N VAL A 66 43.24 15.08 -3.19
CA VAL A 66 41.87 14.58 -3.01
C VAL A 66 41.13 15.60 -2.15
N ALA A 67 40.41 16.50 -2.80
CA ALA A 67 39.48 17.39 -2.13
C ALA A 67 38.29 16.57 -1.60
N THR A 68 38.42 16.04 -0.38
CA THR A 68 37.29 15.60 0.43
C THR A 68 36.45 16.83 0.75
N SER A 69 35.45 17.12 -0.07
CA SER A 69 34.55 18.25 0.15
C SER A 69 33.84 18.08 1.48
N ASP A 70 33.97 19.09 2.34
CA ASP A 70 33.48 19.08 3.71
C ASP A 70 31.98 18.78 3.84
N VAL A 71 31.60 18.40 5.05
CA VAL A 71 30.21 18.18 5.47
C VAL A 71 29.32 19.35 5.04
N ALA A 72 28.43 19.09 4.08
CA ALA A 72 27.46 20.05 3.61
C ALA A 72 26.31 20.23 4.62
N THR A 73 26.60 20.85 5.77
CA THR A 73 25.59 21.49 6.64
C THR A 73 25.05 22.76 5.97
N SER A 74 24.49 22.61 4.76
CA SER A 74 23.83 23.69 4.06
C SER A 74 22.49 24.01 4.73
N SER A 75 22.50 25.03 5.58
CA SER A 75 21.29 25.70 6.06
C SER A 75 20.61 26.45 4.90
N GLY A 76 20.00 25.69 3.99
CA GLY A 76 19.30 26.21 2.82
C GLY A 76 17.84 26.49 3.12
N THR A 77 17.41 27.75 3.04
CA THR A 77 16.00 28.13 3.17
C THR A 77 15.22 27.74 1.91
N GLY A 78 14.68 26.52 1.92
CA GLY A 78 13.82 25.94 0.89
C GLY A 78 13.12 24.69 1.43
N ARG A 79 12.09 24.21 0.71
CA ARG A 79 11.30 23.00 1.07
C ARG A 79 12.18 21.89 1.65
N GLY A 80 11.74 21.26 2.74
CA GLY A 80 12.51 20.24 3.44
C GLY A 80 12.83 19.05 2.52
N VAL A 81 14.05 19.03 1.99
CA VAL A 81 14.56 17.96 1.11
C VAL A 81 15.75 17.28 1.78
N LEU A 82 15.65 15.97 1.93
CA LEU A 82 16.75 15.11 2.34
C LEU A 82 17.61 14.76 1.13
N LEU A 83 18.94 14.71 1.34
CA LEU A 83 19.92 14.25 0.35
C LEU A 83 20.67 13.05 0.92
N TYR A 84 20.85 12.01 0.11
CA TYR A 84 21.43 10.74 0.54
C TYR A 84 22.81 10.51 -0.09
N ASN A 85 23.74 9.99 0.71
CA ASN A 85 25.07 9.59 0.25
C ASN A 85 24.97 8.27 -0.52
N ALA A 86 25.43 8.26 -1.77
CA ALA A 86 25.43 7.10 -2.65
C ALA A 86 26.72 6.26 -2.53
N SER A 87 26.58 4.96 -2.34
CA SER A 87 27.65 3.96 -2.28
C SER A 87 27.38 2.82 -3.28
N PRO A 88 28.27 2.57 -4.25
CA PRO A 88 29.33 3.47 -4.72
C PRO A 88 28.73 4.77 -5.30
N SER A 89 29.51 5.85 -5.43
CA SER A 89 29.01 7.08 -6.09
C SER A 89 28.94 6.96 -7.62
N ARG A 90 29.62 5.96 -8.20
CA ARG A 90 29.63 5.65 -9.64
C ARG A 90 29.95 4.19 -9.89
N MET A 91 29.27 3.59 -10.87
CA MET A 91 29.57 2.29 -11.45
C MET A 91 30.11 2.44 -12.88
N SER A 92 30.85 1.44 -13.37
CA SER A 92 31.42 1.44 -14.73
C SER A 92 31.51 0.03 -15.30
N SER A 93 30.76 -0.24 -16.37
CA SER A 93 30.72 -1.54 -17.05
C SER A 93 31.03 -1.36 -18.54
N LYS A 94 32.08 -2.04 -19.01
CA LYS A 94 32.63 -1.93 -20.38
C LYS A 94 33.03 -0.50 -20.76
N ALA A 95 32.10 0.24 -21.36
CA ALA A 95 32.25 1.64 -21.78
C ALA A 95 31.00 2.46 -21.45
N VAL A 96 30.19 1.99 -20.49
CA VAL A 96 29.04 2.71 -19.92
C VAL A 96 29.37 3.04 -18.48
N THR A 97 29.17 4.28 -18.08
CA THR A 97 29.32 4.72 -16.68
C THR A 97 28.00 5.29 -16.20
N VAL A 98 27.57 4.87 -15.00
CA VAL A 98 26.38 5.39 -14.32
C VAL A 98 26.83 5.98 -13.00
N SER A 99 26.44 7.22 -12.71
CA SER A 99 26.47 7.77 -11.34
C SER A 99 25.04 8.09 -10.91
N ALA A 100 24.76 7.92 -9.62
CA ALA A 100 23.42 8.09 -9.09
C ALA A 100 23.41 8.97 -7.84
N SER A 101 22.29 9.67 -7.64
CA SER A 101 21.99 10.43 -6.43
C SER A 101 20.52 10.24 -6.07
N LEU A 102 20.19 10.33 -4.78
CA LEU A 102 18.83 10.20 -4.27
C LEU A 102 18.50 11.39 -3.37
N SER A 103 17.36 12.02 -3.64
CA SER A 103 16.76 13.05 -2.80
C SER A 103 15.34 12.67 -2.40
N ALA A 104 14.82 13.24 -1.31
CA ALA A 104 13.47 12.97 -0.85
C ALA A 104 12.78 14.22 -0.28
N GLU A 105 11.54 14.47 -0.69
CA GLU A 105 10.71 15.58 -0.22
C GLU A 105 9.94 15.22 1.07
N SER A 106 10.14 16.00 2.13
CA SER A 106 9.54 15.73 3.46
C SER A 106 8.04 15.99 3.52
N GLU A 107 7.52 16.88 2.66
CA GLU A 107 6.10 17.26 2.63
C GLU A 107 5.24 16.26 1.86
N THR A 108 5.80 15.63 0.83
CA THR A 108 5.06 14.81 -0.15
C THR A 108 5.38 13.32 -0.07
N GLY A 109 6.46 12.94 0.64
CA GLY A 109 7.00 11.58 0.68
C GLY A 109 7.61 11.11 -0.65
N ILE A 110 7.78 12.02 -1.63
CA ILE A 110 8.33 11.68 -2.94
C ILE A 110 9.84 11.49 -2.83
N VAL A 111 10.33 10.35 -3.33
CA VAL A 111 11.76 10.04 -3.45
C VAL A 111 12.14 10.10 -4.92
N THR A 112 13.23 10.80 -5.25
CA THR A 112 13.73 10.97 -6.62
C THR A 112 15.12 10.34 -6.74
N VAL A 113 15.26 9.34 -7.61
CA VAL A 113 16.58 8.81 -8.02
C VAL A 113 16.98 9.48 -9.33
N SER A 114 18.10 10.20 -9.32
CA SER A 114 18.69 10.79 -10.52
C SER A 114 19.88 9.96 -10.99
N LEU A 115 19.82 9.45 -12.22
CA LEU A 115 20.86 8.67 -12.88
C LEU A 115 21.51 9.48 -14.01
N ASP A 116 22.79 9.80 -13.85
CA ASP A 116 23.61 10.37 -14.94
C ASP A 116 24.31 9.22 -15.67
N ILE A 117 23.87 8.91 -16.90
CA ILE A 117 24.35 7.78 -17.69
C ILE A 117 25.15 8.29 -18.90
N ALA A 118 26.42 7.86 -19.02
CA ALA A 118 27.26 8.15 -20.18
C ALA A 118 27.66 6.85 -20.91
N ASN A 119 27.09 6.66 -22.11
CA ASN A 119 27.37 5.52 -22.99
C ASN A 119 28.52 5.86 -23.96
N LYS A 120 29.76 5.70 -23.51
CA LYS A 120 30.97 5.89 -24.34
C LYS A 120 31.24 4.73 -25.31
N SER A 121 30.32 3.78 -25.47
CA SER A 121 30.50 2.61 -26.34
C SER A 121 30.24 2.92 -27.84
N ARG A 122 30.28 1.88 -28.69
CA ARG A 122 29.93 1.97 -30.12
C ARG A 122 28.47 1.59 -30.43
N SER A 123 27.71 1.12 -29.43
CA SER A 123 26.33 0.64 -29.55
C SER A 123 25.40 1.44 -28.63
N SER A 124 24.10 1.44 -28.91
CA SER A 124 23.10 1.92 -27.94
C SER A 124 22.96 0.93 -26.78
N VAL A 125 22.47 1.42 -25.65
CA VAL A 125 22.08 0.66 -24.45
C VAL A 125 20.69 1.14 -24.02
N PHE A 126 19.98 0.36 -23.21
CA PHE A 126 18.57 0.62 -22.89
C PHE A 126 18.36 0.65 -21.38
N LEU A 127 17.60 1.64 -20.88
CA LEU A 127 17.07 1.61 -19.52
C LEU A 127 15.60 1.18 -19.58
N ASP A 128 15.22 0.15 -18.83
CA ASP A 128 13.83 -0.32 -18.69
C ASP A 128 13.26 0.16 -17.35
N PRO A 129 12.34 1.15 -17.32
CA PRO A 129 11.78 1.66 -16.08
C PRO A 129 11.00 0.61 -15.26
N ALA A 130 10.51 -0.47 -15.87
CA ALA A 130 9.83 -1.57 -15.15
C ALA A 130 10.79 -2.47 -14.36
N LEU A 131 12.11 -2.31 -14.55
CA LEU A 131 13.15 -3.01 -13.80
C LEU A 131 13.92 -2.11 -12.82
N CYS A 132 13.70 -0.79 -12.84
CA CYS A 132 14.41 0.16 -11.99
C CYS A 132 13.76 0.24 -10.59
N GLU A 133 13.84 -0.86 -9.84
CA GLU A 133 13.29 -0.98 -8.49
C GLU A 133 14.08 -0.17 -7.45
N LEU A 134 13.35 0.51 -6.55
CA LEU A 134 13.87 1.15 -5.36
C LEU A 134 13.35 0.43 -4.11
N LEU A 135 14.24 -0.17 -3.33
CA LEU A 135 13.96 -0.88 -2.08
C LEU A 135 14.12 0.07 -0.88
N ALA A 136 13.05 0.25 -0.09
CA ALA A 136 13.12 0.94 1.20
C ALA A 136 13.43 -0.07 2.31
N SER A 137 14.50 0.11 3.09
CA SER A 137 14.87 -0.76 4.23
C SER A 137 14.91 -2.28 3.96
N GLY A 138 14.97 -2.70 2.68
CA GLY A 138 14.85 -4.12 2.29
C GLY A 138 13.45 -4.74 2.42
N THR A 139 12.39 -3.97 2.69
CA THR A 139 11.03 -4.50 2.93
C THR A 139 10.15 -4.53 1.68
N PHE A 140 10.09 -3.44 0.91
CA PHE A 140 9.26 -3.32 -0.30
C PHE A 140 10.00 -2.62 -1.43
N SER A 141 9.86 -3.13 -2.66
CA SER A 141 10.28 -2.44 -3.87
C SER A 141 9.18 -1.54 -4.42
N GLY A 142 9.53 -0.29 -4.70
CA GLY A 142 8.75 0.63 -5.50
C GLY A 142 9.25 0.63 -6.94
N LEU A 143 8.33 0.63 -7.90
CA LEU A 143 8.58 1.04 -9.27
C LEU A 143 8.37 2.56 -9.42
N PRO A 144 9.03 3.23 -10.38
CA PRO A 144 8.86 4.66 -10.58
C PRO A 144 7.45 4.96 -11.14
N TYR A 145 6.70 5.84 -10.49
CA TYR A 145 5.38 6.27 -10.98
C TYR A 145 5.50 7.34 -12.08
N GLU A 146 6.59 8.10 -12.08
CA GLU A 146 6.98 9.04 -13.13
C GLU A 146 8.46 8.91 -13.48
N VAL A 147 8.76 9.14 -14.77
CA VAL A 147 10.10 9.06 -15.34
C VAL A 147 10.33 10.29 -16.21
N PHE A 148 11.48 10.92 -16.07
CA PHE A 148 11.92 12.04 -16.90
C PHE A 148 13.29 11.73 -17.52
N ARG A 149 13.53 12.24 -18.73
CA ARG A 149 14.82 12.22 -19.42
C ARG A 149 15.17 13.63 -19.84
N ASP A 150 16.32 14.14 -19.39
CA ASP A 150 16.83 15.48 -19.70
C ASP A 150 15.75 16.57 -19.51
N GLY A 151 15.01 16.49 -18.39
CA GLY A 151 13.90 17.40 -18.04
C GLY A 151 12.57 17.15 -18.75
N LYS A 152 12.45 16.16 -19.62
CA LYS A 152 11.20 15.83 -20.35
C LYS A 152 10.55 14.56 -19.83
N LYS A 153 9.26 14.62 -19.51
CA LYS A 153 8.50 13.46 -19.02
C LYS A 153 8.46 12.37 -20.08
N PHE A 154 8.84 11.15 -19.71
CA PHE A 154 8.72 9.96 -20.54
C PHE A 154 7.33 9.34 -20.33
N THR A 155 6.62 9.11 -21.43
CA THR A 155 5.31 8.45 -21.44
C THR A 155 5.47 6.98 -21.78
N TRP A 156 4.87 6.10 -20.98
CA TRP A 156 4.92 4.63 -21.05
C TRP A 156 4.24 4.03 -22.31
N ILE A 157 4.67 4.43 -23.50
CA ILE A 157 4.17 3.93 -24.79
C ILE A 157 5.15 2.89 -25.38
N ASP A 158 6.45 3.08 -25.15
CA ASP A 158 7.52 2.15 -25.52
C ASP A 158 8.19 1.54 -24.28
N THR A 159 8.63 0.29 -24.37
CA THR A 159 9.07 -0.53 -23.23
C THR A 159 10.45 -0.17 -22.66
N SER A 160 11.23 0.70 -23.29
CA SER A 160 12.54 1.11 -22.76
C SER A 160 13.04 2.44 -23.35
N ILE A 161 13.97 3.08 -22.64
CA ILE A 161 14.62 4.33 -23.02
C ILE A 161 15.96 4.02 -23.71
N GLU A 162 16.06 4.28 -25.03
CA GLU A 162 17.33 4.14 -25.76
C GLU A 162 18.33 5.24 -25.39
N ILE A 163 19.49 4.85 -24.88
CA ILE A 163 20.66 5.68 -24.62
C ILE A 163 21.70 5.39 -25.70
N LYS A 164 21.83 6.29 -26.67
CA LYS A 164 22.55 6.08 -27.92
C LYS A 164 24.05 5.98 -27.73
N LYS A 165 24.74 5.38 -28.72
CA LYS A 165 26.20 5.35 -28.77
C LYS A 165 26.79 6.77 -28.65
N ARG A 166 27.75 6.95 -27.75
CA ARG A 166 28.39 8.25 -27.40
C ARG A 166 27.47 9.30 -26.76
N GLU A 167 26.26 8.93 -26.35
CA GLU A 167 25.36 9.83 -25.60
C GLU A 167 25.74 9.92 -24.12
N GLN A 168 25.44 11.08 -23.52
CA GLN A 168 25.28 11.25 -22.09
C GLN A 168 23.91 11.88 -21.84
N THR A 169 23.15 11.34 -20.90
CA THR A 169 21.76 11.74 -20.59
C THR A 169 21.49 11.57 -19.10
N ARG A 170 20.60 12.38 -18.55
CA ARG A 170 20.13 12.32 -17.16
C ARG A 170 18.71 11.76 -17.13
N ILE A 171 18.50 10.71 -16.36
CA ILE A 171 17.19 10.07 -16.16
C ILE A 171 16.79 10.25 -14.69
N GLU A 172 15.58 10.75 -14.46
CA GLU A 172 15.05 11.04 -13.12
C GLU A 172 13.81 10.19 -12.88
N LEU A 173 13.84 9.40 -11.80
CA LEU A 173 12.89 8.35 -11.48
C LEU A 173 12.20 8.71 -10.16
N PHE A 174 10.87 8.85 -10.18
CA PHE A 174 10.09 9.34 -9.05
C PHE A 174 9.29 8.21 -8.39
N TYR A 175 9.43 8.09 -7.08
CA TYR A 175 8.88 7.01 -6.26
C TYR A 175 8.06 7.56 -5.09
N LYS A 176 7.07 6.77 -4.64
CA LYS A 176 6.41 6.92 -3.34
C LYS A 176 6.57 5.60 -2.59
N PRO A 177 7.73 5.37 -1.94
CA PRO A 177 7.97 4.14 -1.22
C PRO A 177 7.00 4.00 -0.03
N VAL A 178 6.79 2.77 0.42
CA VAL A 178 6.10 2.44 1.66
C VAL A 178 7.14 1.88 2.61
N SER A 179 7.37 2.58 3.72
CA SER A 179 8.32 2.22 4.78
C SER A 179 7.63 1.56 5.97
N ASP A 180 6.40 1.97 6.30
CA ASP A 180 5.50 1.27 7.22
C ASP A 180 4.30 0.66 6.47
N PRO A 181 4.29 -0.66 6.24
CA PRO A 181 3.20 -1.35 5.56
C PRO A 181 1.90 -1.39 6.37
N ALA A 182 1.98 -1.43 7.71
CA ALA A 182 0.82 -1.48 8.58
C ALA A 182 0.11 -0.11 8.60
N LEU A 183 0.88 0.97 8.63
CA LEU A 183 0.38 2.33 8.46
C LEU A 183 -0.24 2.54 7.07
N PHE A 184 0.35 1.97 6.03
CA PHE A 184 -0.14 2.10 4.65
C PHE A 184 -1.39 1.25 4.36
N GLU A 185 -1.52 0.07 4.98
CA GLU A 185 -2.74 -0.73 4.88
C GLU A 185 -3.91 -0.06 5.60
N ARG A 186 -3.68 0.42 6.84
CA ARG A 186 -4.73 0.98 7.71
C ARG A 186 -5.10 2.42 7.35
N TYR A 187 -4.11 3.30 7.18
CA TYR A 187 -4.31 4.75 7.02
C TYR A 187 -3.94 5.29 5.64
N ARG A 188 -3.44 4.47 4.72
CA ARG A 188 -2.90 4.88 3.39
C ARG A 188 -1.67 5.81 3.45
N LEU A 189 -1.06 5.95 4.62
CA LEU A 189 0.16 6.72 4.86
C LEU A 189 1.40 5.85 4.66
N SER A 190 2.45 6.34 3.98
CA SER A 190 3.66 5.55 3.68
C SER A 190 4.52 5.18 4.90
N GLY A 191 4.44 5.94 6.00
CA GLY A 191 5.44 5.95 7.09
C GLY A 191 6.48 7.07 6.92
N ASP A 192 7.44 7.18 7.84
CA ASP A 192 8.57 8.11 7.67
C ASP A 192 9.50 7.67 6.53
N LEU A 193 10.16 8.62 5.85
CA LEU A 193 11.18 8.31 4.84
C LEU A 193 12.27 7.41 5.43
N SER A 194 12.74 6.39 4.71
CA SER A 194 13.74 5.47 5.25
C SER A 194 15.12 6.13 5.32
N ARG A 195 15.90 5.82 6.36
CA ARG A 195 17.32 6.19 6.44
C ARG A 195 18.18 5.58 5.31
N THR A 196 17.73 4.47 4.72
CA THR A 196 18.50 3.69 3.74
C THR A 196 17.64 3.12 2.62
N TYR A 197 18.06 3.35 1.38
CA TYR A 197 17.45 2.77 0.18
C TYR A 197 18.50 1.99 -0.64
N ALA A 198 18.07 0.95 -1.34
CA ALA A 198 18.88 0.26 -2.36
C ALA A 198 18.19 0.34 -3.73
N PHE A 199 18.96 0.59 -4.78
CA PHE A 199 18.46 0.75 -6.15
C PHE A 199 19.22 -0.16 -7.12
N SER A 200 18.50 -1.01 -7.86
CA SER A 200 19.14 -1.93 -8.81
C SER A 200 19.47 -1.25 -10.14
N VAL A 201 20.74 -1.30 -10.54
CA VAL A 201 21.19 -0.81 -11.86
C VAL A 201 21.05 -1.89 -12.94
N SER A 202 20.49 -3.06 -12.61
CA SER A 202 20.16 -4.12 -13.57
C SER A 202 19.22 -3.67 -14.69
N CYS A 203 18.42 -2.61 -14.46
CA CYS A 203 17.54 -2.03 -15.46
C CYS A 203 18.28 -1.37 -16.64
N VAL A 204 19.59 -1.13 -16.54
CA VAL A 204 20.44 -0.69 -17.65
C VAL A 204 21.02 -1.92 -18.37
N SER A 205 20.65 -2.11 -19.64
CA SER A 205 20.87 -3.32 -20.42
C SER A 205 21.49 -3.09 -21.80
N LEU A 206 22.07 -4.15 -22.37
CA LEU A 206 22.53 -4.23 -23.75
C LEU A 206 21.34 -4.47 -24.71
N PRO A 207 21.50 -4.23 -26.02
CA PRO A 207 20.58 -4.73 -27.03
C PRO A 207 20.34 -6.24 -26.84
N GLY A 208 19.07 -6.64 -26.75
CA GLY A 208 18.69 -8.01 -26.36
C GLY A 208 18.46 -8.22 -24.85
N GLY A 209 18.38 -7.15 -24.05
CA GLY A 209 17.87 -7.18 -22.67
C GLY A 209 18.83 -7.72 -21.61
N LYS A 210 20.08 -8.06 -21.95
CA LYS A 210 21.07 -8.52 -20.96
C LYS A 210 21.54 -7.34 -20.08
N PRO A 211 21.40 -7.38 -18.74
CA PRO A 211 21.90 -6.32 -17.85
C PRO A 211 23.40 -6.02 -18.04
N LEU A 212 23.77 -4.75 -17.88
CA LEU A 212 25.17 -4.28 -17.88
C LEU A 212 25.81 -4.33 -16.48
N PHE A 213 24.97 -4.23 -15.45
CA PHE A 213 25.35 -4.21 -14.04
C PHE A 213 24.55 -5.30 -13.31
N ALA A 214 25.16 -5.90 -12.30
CA ALA A 214 24.50 -6.79 -11.33
C ALA A 214 24.60 -6.22 -9.90
N GLU A 215 24.99 -4.95 -9.81
CA GLU A 215 25.30 -4.21 -8.59
C GLU A 215 24.17 -3.21 -8.30
N GLN A 216 24.02 -2.83 -7.03
CA GLN A 216 23.03 -1.86 -6.58
C GLN A 216 23.70 -0.58 -6.04
N PHE A 217 23.04 0.57 -6.19
CA PHE A 217 23.41 1.77 -5.44
C PHE A 217 22.73 1.73 -4.07
N GLU A 218 23.52 1.87 -3.01
CA GLU A 218 23.03 2.03 -1.64
C GLU A 218 23.06 3.51 -1.26
N PHE A 219 21.91 4.05 -0.90
CA PHE A 219 21.72 5.44 -0.50
C PHE A 219 21.49 5.51 1.01
N SER A 220 22.25 6.33 1.73
CA SER A 220 22.18 6.41 3.19
C SER A 220 22.30 7.84 3.73
N ILE A 221 21.70 8.09 4.89
CA ILE A 221 21.87 9.34 5.66
C ILE A 221 22.51 9.02 7.03
N PRO A 222 23.52 9.79 7.47
CA PRO A 222 24.10 9.64 8.80
C PRO A 222 23.06 9.80 9.92
N GLU A 223 23.13 8.93 10.93
CA GLU A 223 22.10 8.77 11.96
C GLU A 223 21.67 10.08 12.64
N HIS A 224 22.63 10.93 13.02
CA HIS A 224 22.36 12.25 13.61
C HIS A 224 21.54 13.17 12.69
N GLY A 225 21.82 13.18 11.38
CA GLY A 225 21.09 13.99 10.41
C GLY A 225 19.66 13.47 10.20
N TYR A 226 19.51 12.14 10.16
CA TYR A 226 18.21 11.47 10.04
C TYR A 226 17.32 11.69 11.27
N GLU A 227 17.85 11.57 12.49
CA GLU A 227 17.08 11.85 13.71
C GLU A 227 16.72 13.33 13.86
N SER A 228 17.65 14.24 13.49
CA SER A 228 17.35 15.68 13.42
C SER A 228 16.18 15.97 12.47
N TRP A 229 16.11 15.25 11.35
CA TRP A 229 14.98 15.32 10.42
C TRP A 229 13.70 14.71 11.00
N LYS A 230 13.74 13.51 11.61
CA LYS A 230 12.55 12.89 12.25
C LYS A 230 11.94 13.78 13.33
N VAL A 231 12.74 14.57 14.06
CA VAL A 231 12.25 15.56 15.04
C VAL A 231 11.38 16.64 14.37
N ALA A 232 11.81 17.19 13.23
CA ALA A 232 11.16 18.33 12.58
C ALA A 232 10.04 17.94 11.61
N HIS A 233 10.18 16.79 10.93
CA HIS A 233 9.35 16.42 9.79
C HIS A 233 8.66 15.05 9.91
N GLY A 234 9.10 14.18 10.83
CA GLY A 234 8.58 12.83 10.99
C GLY A 234 7.06 12.80 11.12
N LEU A 235 6.43 12.05 10.22
CA LEU A 235 4.99 11.81 10.17
C LEU A 235 4.54 11.07 11.42
N GLU A 236 5.25 10.01 11.80
CA GLU A 236 4.96 9.18 12.98
C GLU A 236 4.86 10.00 14.27
N ARG A 237 5.73 11.01 14.46
CA ARG A 237 5.74 11.90 15.63
C ARG A 237 4.64 12.96 15.61
N ARG A 238 3.99 13.17 14.47
CA ARG A 238 2.92 14.16 14.24
C ARG A 238 1.54 13.53 14.07
N LEU A 239 1.49 12.20 14.06
CA LEU A 239 0.29 11.39 13.92
C LEU A 239 -0.35 11.14 15.29
N SER A 240 -1.66 11.36 15.39
CA SER A 240 -2.48 10.76 16.45
C SER A 240 -3.50 9.84 15.81
N THR A 241 -3.70 8.63 16.34
CA THR A 241 -4.69 7.68 15.81
C THR A 241 -5.88 7.57 16.75
N PHE A 242 -7.03 7.14 16.23
CA PHE A 242 -8.25 6.97 17.02
C PHE A 242 -8.80 5.53 16.90
N GLY A 243 -9.56 5.11 17.89
CA GLY A 243 -10.28 3.83 17.94
C GLY A 243 -11.75 4.02 18.30
N TYR A 244 -12.58 3.00 18.04
CA TYR A 244 -14.01 3.04 18.35
C TYR A 244 -14.27 3.17 19.86
N ALA A 245 -15.05 4.18 20.25
CA ALA A 245 -15.25 4.64 21.63
C ALA A 245 -16.68 4.42 22.16
N PHE A 246 -17.35 3.38 21.67
CA PHE A 246 -18.73 3.01 22.00
C PHE A 246 -18.84 1.56 22.50
N ASP A 247 -19.93 1.24 23.21
CA ASP A 247 -20.29 -0.15 23.53
C ASP A 247 -20.56 -0.92 22.23
N ARG A 248 -19.67 -1.88 21.93
CA ARG A 248 -19.69 -2.68 20.71
C ARG A 248 -20.86 -3.66 20.68
N ASP A 249 -21.24 -4.23 21.81
CA ASP A 249 -22.32 -5.21 21.87
C ASP A 249 -23.68 -4.50 21.80
N ALA A 250 -23.79 -3.29 22.35
CA ALA A 250 -24.94 -2.41 22.13
C ALA A 250 -25.04 -1.99 20.64
N PHE A 251 -23.94 -1.53 20.04
CA PHE A 251 -23.91 -1.20 18.61
C PHE A 251 -24.36 -2.38 17.74
N VAL A 252 -23.81 -3.59 17.95
CA VAL A 252 -24.19 -4.79 17.19
C VAL A 252 -25.70 -5.06 17.30
N ARG A 253 -26.27 -5.05 18.53
CA ARG A 253 -27.71 -5.27 18.74
C ARG A 253 -28.59 -4.19 18.09
N GLU A 254 -28.20 -2.93 18.17
CA GLU A 254 -28.93 -1.81 17.57
C GLU A 254 -28.84 -1.83 16.04
N GLN A 255 -27.67 -2.13 15.48
CA GLN A 255 -27.42 -2.19 14.05
C GLN A 255 -28.07 -3.42 13.39
N THR A 256 -28.00 -4.63 13.99
CA THR A 256 -28.74 -5.82 13.50
C THR A 256 -30.24 -5.55 13.46
N ARG A 257 -30.81 -4.93 14.50
CA ARG A 257 -32.22 -4.52 14.51
C ARG A 257 -32.51 -3.52 13.38
N TYR A 258 -31.69 -2.50 13.24
CA TYR A 258 -31.87 -1.47 12.21
C TYR A 258 -31.83 -2.03 10.79
N LEU A 259 -30.83 -2.86 10.45
CA LEU A 259 -30.72 -3.47 9.12
C LEU A 259 -31.98 -4.28 8.76
N ARG A 260 -32.48 -5.08 9.71
CA ARG A 260 -33.70 -5.86 9.55
C ARG A 260 -34.95 -4.99 9.41
N ASP A 261 -35.10 -3.99 10.28
CA ASP A 261 -36.29 -3.13 10.34
C ASP A 261 -36.33 -2.10 9.18
N ALA A 262 -35.21 -1.87 8.50
CA ALA A 262 -35.07 -0.94 7.37
C ALA A 262 -34.87 -1.64 5.99
N ASP A 263 -34.90 -2.98 5.94
CA ASP A 263 -34.62 -3.79 4.73
C ASP A 263 -33.27 -3.47 4.06
N VAL A 264 -32.23 -3.25 4.88
CA VAL A 264 -30.87 -2.95 4.40
C VAL A 264 -30.00 -4.19 4.50
N ALA A 265 -29.48 -4.63 3.35
CA ALA A 265 -28.53 -5.74 3.23
C ALA A 265 -29.03 -7.11 3.70
N LEU A 266 -30.35 -7.31 3.93
CA LEU A 266 -30.93 -8.64 4.11
C LEU A 266 -30.85 -9.43 2.80
N PHE A 267 -30.38 -10.67 2.88
CA PHE A 267 -30.49 -11.62 1.78
C PHE A 267 -31.71 -12.52 1.95
N HIS A 268 -32.20 -13.06 0.84
CA HIS A 268 -33.13 -14.18 0.80
C HIS A 268 -32.52 -15.40 0.07
N ASP A 269 -31.27 -15.29 -0.40
CA ASP A 269 -30.55 -16.31 -1.19
C ASP A 269 -29.02 -16.26 -0.88
N ALA A 270 -28.58 -16.74 0.29
CA ALA A 270 -27.15 -16.73 0.69
C ALA A 270 -26.56 -18.08 1.13
N HIS A 271 -27.38 -19.06 1.57
CA HIS A 271 -26.90 -20.35 2.09
C HIS A 271 -27.49 -21.57 1.38
N GLY A 272 -26.98 -21.86 0.18
CA GLY A 272 -26.76 -23.24 -0.29
C GLY A 272 -27.86 -23.98 -1.07
N ASP A 273 -29.14 -23.70 -0.84
CA ASP A 273 -30.23 -24.63 -1.25
C ASP A 273 -30.54 -24.73 -2.76
N THR A 274 -29.98 -23.87 -3.61
CA THR A 274 -30.22 -23.87 -5.07
C THR A 274 -29.47 -24.98 -5.83
N PHE A 275 -29.31 -26.17 -5.24
CA PHE A 275 -28.79 -27.36 -5.93
C PHE A 275 -29.68 -28.60 -5.79
N GLU A 276 -30.43 -28.74 -4.69
CA GLU A 276 -31.38 -29.86 -4.54
C GLU A 276 -32.75 -29.55 -5.17
N ALA A 277 -33.17 -28.28 -5.15
CA ALA A 277 -34.48 -27.85 -5.65
C ALA A 277 -34.72 -28.09 -7.16
N GLU A 278 -33.68 -28.06 -8.00
CA GLU A 278 -33.80 -28.42 -9.43
C GLU A 278 -33.79 -29.93 -9.67
N HIS A 279 -33.03 -30.70 -8.88
CA HIS A 279 -33.04 -32.17 -8.98
C HIS A 279 -34.36 -32.78 -8.48
N ALA A 280 -35.02 -32.18 -7.49
CA ALA A 280 -36.32 -32.61 -6.98
C ALA A 280 -37.48 -32.49 -8.00
N ARG A 281 -37.31 -31.74 -9.10
CA ARG A 281 -38.32 -31.60 -10.17
C ARG A 281 -38.12 -32.58 -11.34
N GLY A 282 -37.16 -33.49 -11.24
CA GLY A 282 -36.75 -34.41 -12.32
C GLY A 282 -37.36 -35.82 -12.29
N GLY A 283 -38.32 -36.13 -11.41
CA GLY A 283 -38.88 -37.49 -11.32
C GLY A 283 -40.19 -37.58 -10.53
N ALA A 284 -41.32 -37.55 -11.24
CA ALA A 284 -42.65 -37.67 -10.65
C ALA A 284 -43.64 -38.43 -11.57
N GLU A 285 -43.40 -39.73 -11.76
CA GLU A 285 -44.44 -40.67 -12.22
C GLU A 285 -44.62 -41.81 -11.20
N ALA A 286 -45.88 -42.18 -10.97
CA ALA A 286 -46.37 -43.35 -10.20
C ALA A 286 -45.92 -43.50 -8.73
N GLY A 287 -46.87 -43.27 -7.80
CA GLY A 287 -46.75 -43.72 -6.40
C GLY A 287 -47.82 -43.11 -5.49
N ALA A 288 -48.83 -43.90 -5.11
CA ALA A 288 -49.80 -43.51 -4.09
C ALA A 288 -49.36 -44.03 -2.71
N GLY A 289 -49.43 -43.18 -1.68
CA GLY A 289 -49.12 -43.54 -0.30
C GLY A 289 -49.62 -42.48 0.68
N ASP A 290 -50.32 -42.92 1.72
CA ASP A 290 -50.78 -42.07 2.82
C ASP A 290 -49.65 -41.83 3.84
N GLY A 291 -49.65 -40.68 4.52
CA GLY A 291 -48.55 -40.28 5.38
C GLY A 291 -48.74 -38.91 6.04
N THR A 292 -49.17 -38.91 7.30
CA THR A 292 -49.31 -37.69 8.10
C THR A 292 -47.95 -37.11 8.49
N GLY A 293 -47.71 -35.86 8.09
CA GLY A 293 -46.47 -35.14 8.41
C GLY A 293 -46.62 -33.64 8.20
N ALA A 294 -47.25 -32.95 9.16
CA ALA A 294 -47.18 -31.50 9.24
C ALA A 294 -45.77 -31.10 9.70
N ALA A 295 -44.81 -31.10 8.77
CA ALA A 295 -43.52 -30.50 8.98
C ALA A 295 -43.73 -28.98 9.11
N GLU A 296 -43.75 -28.49 10.35
CA GLU A 296 -43.66 -27.06 10.61
C GLU A 296 -42.32 -26.56 10.08
N SER A 297 -42.32 -26.02 8.86
CA SER A 297 -41.19 -25.27 8.31
C SER A 297 -41.12 -23.93 9.06
N GLY A 298 -40.70 -24.00 10.31
CA GLY A 298 -40.22 -22.86 11.08
C GLY A 298 -38.95 -22.36 10.41
N GLY A 299 -39.13 -21.54 9.38
CA GLY A 299 -38.04 -20.82 8.75
C GLY A 299 -37.47 -19.85 9.77
N GLU A 300 -36.39 -20.27 10.44
CA GLU A 300 -35.56 -19.37 11.23
C GLU A 300 -35.09 -18.27 10.27
N THR A 301 -35.64 -17.08 10.43
CA THR A 301 -35.35 -15.94 9.55
C THR A 301 -33.89 -15.57 9.74
N GLU A 302 -33.03 -15.86 8.75
CA GLU A 302 -31.58 -15.67 8.85
C GLU A 302 -31.24 -14.26 9.38
N GLU A 303 -30.74 -14.18 10.62
CA GLU A 303 -30.58 -12.89 11.30
C GLU A 303 -29.47 -12.05 10.67
N ALA A 304 -29.73 -10.74 10.50
CA ALA A 304 -28.80 -9.81 9.89
C ALA A 304 -27.43 -9.79 10.62
N PHE A 305 -26.42 -10.41 9.98
CA PHE A 305 -25.10 -10.62 10.56
C PHE A 305 -24.35 -9.29 10.74
N VAL A 306 -24.21 -8.83 11.99
CA VAL A 306 -23.39 -7.66 12.32
C VAL A 306 -22.22 -8.08 13.22
N ARG A 307 -21.00 -7.68 12.85
CA ARG A 307 -19.78 -7.99 13.61
C ARG A 307 -18.74 -6.89 13.50
N ILE A 308 -18.03 -6.60 14.59
CA ILE A 308 -16.86 -5.72 14.60
C ILE A 308 -15.58 -6.57 14.75
N ALA A 309 -14.55 -6.26 13.95
CA ALA A 309 -13.23 -6.87 14.02
C ALA A 309 -12.14 -5.80 13.83
N GLY A 310 -11.55 -5.34 14.95
CA GLY A 310 -10.65 -4.18 14.91
C GLY A 310 -11.39 -2.91 14.48
N ASP A 311 -10.97 -2.32 13.36
CA ASP A 311 -11.62 -1.17 12.73
C ASP A 311 -12.73 -1.60 11.74
N GLU A 312 -12.85 -2.88 11.41
CA GLU A 312 -13.79 -3.37 10.40
C GLU A 312 -15.16 -3.65 11.01
N ILE A 313 -16.22 -3.14 10.36
CA ILE A 313 -17.62 -3.42 10.63
C ILE A 313 -18.17 -4.23 9.46
N TYR A 314 -18.65 -5.42 9.76
CA TYR A 314 -19.37 -6.30 8.84
C TYR A 314 -20.87 -6.09 9.06
N LEU A 315 -21.59 -5.86 7.96
CA LEU A 315 -23.03 -5.62 7.87
C LEU A 315 -23.56 -6.57 6.78
N ASP A 316 -23.65 -7.86 7.12
CA ASP A 316 -23.85 -9.01 6.23
C ASP A 316 -23.09 -8.91 4.89
N GLN A 317 -23.79 -8.63 3.78
CA GLN A 317 -23.20 -8.59 2.43
C GLN A 317 -22.35 -7.30 2.18
N LEU A 318 -21.96 -6.57 3.23
CA LEU A 318 -21.19 -5.31 3.19
C LEU A 318 -20.11 -5.26 4.28
N LEU A 319 -18.87 -4.89 3.92
CA LEU A 319 -17.78 -4.61 4.87
C LEU A 319 -17.39 -3.14 4.74
N ILE A 320 -17.41 -2.40 5.84
CA ILE A 320 -16.91 -1.02 5.94
C ILE A 320 -15.92 -0.92 7.10
N ALA A 321 -14.78 -0.26 6.91
CA ALA A 321 -13.84 0.05 7.98
C ALA A 321 -13.51 1.55 8.00
N PHE A 322 -13.44 2.13 9.19
CA PHE A 322 -13.06 3.52 9.44
C PHE A 322 -11.83 3.55 10.34
N ALA A 323 -10.73 4.09 9.84
CA ALA A 323 -9.48 4.24 10.57
C ALA A 323 -9.12 5.74 10.64
N PRO A 324 -9.52 6.46 11.71
CA PRO A 324 -9.26 7.89 11.81
C PRO A 324 -7.87 8.20 12.36
N TYR A 325 -7.34 9.34 11.92
CA TYR A 325 -6.07 9.89 12.40
C TYR A 325 -6.06 11.42 12.30
N ARG A 326 -5.18 12.08 13.06
CA ARG A 326 -4.95 13.54 13.02
C ARG A 326 -3.51 13.80 12.62
N ILE A 327 -3.31 14.81 11.77
CA ILE A 327 -2.00 15.41 11.49
C ILE A 327 -2.19 16.92 11.59
N GLY A 328 -1.58 17.55 12.60
CA GLY A 328 -1.79 18.97 12.88
C GLY A 328 -3.23 19.28 13.32
N ASP A 329 -3.88 20.22 12.65
CA ASP A 329 -5.25 20.68 12.89
C ASP A 329 -6.33 19.89 12.11
N THR A 330 -5.90 18.95 11.27
CA THR A 330 -6.78 18.24 10.34
C THR A 330 -6.96 16.80 10.79
N VAL A 331 -8.22 16.37 10.95
CA VAL A 331 -8.58 14.97 11.15
C VAL A 331 -8.87 14.34 9.78
N PHE A 332 -8.34 13.15 9.56
CA PHE A 332 -8.55 12.34 8.37
C PHE A 332 -9.26 11.05 8.78
N VAL A 333 -10.07 10.51 7.89
CA VAL A 333 -10.67 9.18 8.06
C VAL A 333 -10.32 8.34 6.84
N SER A 334 -9.44 7.36 7.03
CA SER A 334 -9.21 6.31 6.03
C SER A 334 -10.44 5.40 6.01
N VAL A 335 -11.07 5.26 4.83
CA VAL A 335 -12.28 4.48 4.63
C VAL A 335 -12.00 3.35 3.64
N LYS A 336 -12.36 2.13 4.04
CA LYS A 336 -12.31 0.92 3.21
C LYS A 336 -13.73 0.37 3.11
N ILE A 337 -14.20 0.13 1.88
CA ILE A 337 -15.52 -0.45 1.62
C ILE A 337 -15.35 -1.63 0.68
N VAL A 338 -16.01 -2.75 0.98
CA VAL A 338 -16.22 -3.86 0.06
C VAL A 338 -17.72 -4.12 0.02
N ASN A 339 -18.38 -3.62 -1.02
CA ASN A 339 -19.80 -3.92 -1.24
C ASN A 339 -19.90 -5.29 -1.92
N ARG A 340 -20.56 -6.28 -1.31
CA ARG A 340 -20.97 -7.52 -1.98
C ARG A 340 -22.46 -7.54 -2.29
N MET A 341 -23.22 -6.55 -1.80
CA MET A 341 -24.69 -6.47 -1.89
C MET A 341 -25.19 -6.54 -3.33
N GLN A 342 -26.45 -6.95 -3.49
CA GLN A 342 -27.12 -6.87 -4.79
C GLN A 342 -27.40 -5.42 -5.19
N GLU A 343 -27.78 -4.56 -4.23
CA GLU A 343 -27.97 -3.12 -4.43
C GLU A 343 -26.63 -2.37 -4.36
N GLU A 344 -26.50 -1.32 -5.17
CA GLU A 344 -25.35 -0.42 -5.12
C GLU A 344 -25.34 0.43 -3.83
N LEU A 345 -24.14 0.70 -3.32
CA LEU A 345 -23.94 1.63 -2.22
C LEU A 345 -23.67 3.03 -2.79
N LYS A 346 -24.42 4.04 -2.33
CA LYS A 346 -24.18 5.45 -2.61
C LYS A 346 -23.45 6.08 -1.42
N ILE A 347 -22.35 6.77 -1.71
CA ILE A 347 -21.53 7.48 -0.73
C ILE A 347 -21.51 8.95 -1.15
N ASP A 348 -22.30 9.77 -0.47
CA ASP A 348 -22.33 11.23 -0.64
C ASP A 348 -21.45 11.86 0.45
N ALA A 349 -20.34 12.48 0.03
CA ALA A 349 -19.41 13.12 0.95
C ALA A 349 -20.07 14.28 1.74
N SER A 350 -21.08 14.95 1.18
CA SER A 350 -21.74 16.07 1.87
C SER A 350 -22.59 15.64 3.08
N GLY A 351 -23.00 14.37 3.12
CA GLY A 351 -23.71 13.76 4.25
C GLY A 351 -22.79 13.09 5.29
N ILE A 352 -21.47 13.21 5.16
CA ILE A 352 -20.51 12.64 6.13
C ILE A 352 -19.83 13.78 6.89
N THR A 353 -20.18 13.95 8.16
CA THR A 353 -19.71 15.06 9.00
C THR A 353 -19.09 14.58 10.31
N LEU A 354 -18.12 15.33 10.82
CA LEU A 354 -17.45 15.08 12.10
C LEU A 354 -17.98 16.06 13.14
N VAL A 355 -18.37 15.57 14.31
CA VAL A 355 -18.86 16.40 15.44
C VAL A 355 -17.84 16.35 16.57
N ALA A 356 -17.28 17.50 16.92
CA ALA A 356 -16.26 17.65 17.97
C ALA A 356 -16.40 18.99 18.70
N GLY A 357 -16.21 19.01 20.02
CA GLY A 357 -16.21 20.26 20.80
C GLY A 357 -17.51 21.08 20.77
N GLY A 358 -18.63 20.48 20.35
CA GLY A 358 -19.91 21.17 20.15
C GLY A 358 -20.10 21.80 18.76
N ALA A 359 -19.19 21.56 17.82
CA ALA A 359 -19.27 22.03 16.43
C ALA A 359 -19.25 20.86 15.43
N THR A 360 -19.80 21.10 14.23
CA THR A 360 -19.86 20.15 13.11
C THR A 360 -18.89 20.59 12.01
N TYR A 361 -18.15 19.64 11.47
CA TYR A 361 -17.10 19.81 10.46
C TYR A 361 -17.45 18.97 9.23
N ASN A 362 -17.51 19.61 8.06
CA ASN A 362 -17.78 18.94 6.79
C ASN A 362 -16.48 18.34 6.22
N THR A 363 -16.56 17.18 5.55
CA THR A 363 -15.40 16.64 4.84
C THR A 363 -15.10 17.42 3.57
N VAL A 364 -13.82 17.61 3.28
CA VAL A 364 -13.30 17.95 1.95
C VAL A 364 -12.85 16.64 1.29
N HIS A 365 -13.53 16.24 0.21
CA HIS A 365 -13.17 15.07 -0.59
C HIS A 365 -13.65 15.19 -2.05
N ASP A 366 -12.94 14.53 -2.98
CA ASP A 366 -13.28 14.41 -4.39
C ASP A 366 -13.02 12.97 -4.85
N PHE A 367 -14.08 12.25 -5.26
CA PHE A 367 -13.98 10.86 -5.69
C PHE A 367 -13.53 10.69 -7.15
N SER A 368 -13.33 11.76 -7.93
CA SER A 368 -13.11 11.69 -9.38
C SER A 368 -11.94 10.80 -9.79
N GLY A 369 -10.87 10.76 -9.00
CA GLY A 369 -9.72 9.87 -9.22
C GLY A 369 -9.95 8.39 -8.91
N LEU A 370 -11.05 8.05 -8.23
CA LEU A 370 -11.45 6.68 -7.87
C LEU A 370 -12.56 6.14 -8.79
N LYS A 371 -13.44 7.02 -9.30
CA LYS A 371 -14.62 6.67 -10.12
C LYS A 371 -14.32 5.73 -11.29
N SER A 372 -13.22 5.97 -12.01
CA SER A 372 -12.79 5.18 -13.18
C SER A 372 -12.31 3.75 -12.87
N SER A 373 -12.21 3.39 -11.58
CA SER A 373 -11.81 2.04 -11.13
C SER A 373 -12.98 1.20 -10.57
N LEU A 374 -14.20 1.75 -10.56
CA LEU A 374 -15.42 1.17 -10.00
C LEU A 374 -16.53 1.10 -11.07
N THR A 375 -17.78 0.84 -10.68
CA THR A 375 -18.94 0.80 -11.59
C THR A 375 -19.08 2.04 -12.48
N LEU A 376 -19.39 1.81 -13.78
CA LEU A 376 -19.65 2.83 -14.81
C LEU A 376 -20.86 3.74 -14.51
N LEU A 377 -21.65 3.45 -13.47
CA LEU A 377 -22.69 4.36 -13.00
C LEU A 377 -22.10 5.70 -12.50
N ASN A 378 -20.84 5.69 -12.04
CA ASN A 378 -20.18 6.85 -11.43
C ASN A 378 -20.11 8.10 -12.32
N ASP A 379 -20.07 7.94 -13.65
CA ASP A 379 -20.05 9.02 -14.64
C ASP A 379 -21.31 9.90 -14.62
N ARG A 380 -22.40 9.40 -14.02
CA ARG A 380 -23.69 10.11 -13.90
C ARG A 380 -23.80 11.00 -12.66
N PHE A 381 -22.81 10.95 -11.78
CA PHE A 381 -22.85 11.60 -10.46
C PHE A 381 -21.76 12.67 -10.30
N PRO A 382 -21.98 13.72 -9.51
CA PRO A 382 -20.96 14.74 -9.22
C PRO A 382 -19.74 14.14 -8.51
N SER A 383 -18.63 14.87 -8.50
CA SER A 383 -17.36 14.50 -7.87
C SER A 383 -17.47 14.11 -6.39
N GLY A 384 -18.38 14.76 -5.65
CA GLY A 384 -18.67 14.48 -4.24
C GLY A 384 -19.53 13.24 -3.96
N ILE A 385 -19.99 12.52 -4.99
CA ILE A 385 -20.78 11.27 -4.84
C ILE A 385 -20.09 10.11 -5.56
N LEU A 386 -19.89 9.01 -4.82
CA LEU A 386 -19.38 7.74 -5.33
C LEU A 386 -20.47 6.67 -5.28
N ILE A 387 -20.55 5.84 -6.32
CA ILE A 387 -21.33 4.61 -6.34
C ILE A 387 -20.36 3.42 -6.27
N ALA A 388 -20.62 2.47 -5.38
CA ALA A 388 -19.92 1.18 -5.32
C ALA A 388 -20.92 0.05 -5.59
N GLY A 389 -20.79 -0.58 -6.75
CA GLY A 389 -21.64 -1.69 -7.19
C GLY A 389 -21.29 -3.03 -6.54
N ARG A 390 -21.95 -4.10 -7.00
CA ARG A 390 -21.74 -5.45 -6.49
C ARG A 390 -20.30 -5.94 -6.73
N ASN A 391 -19.60 -6.28 -5.65
CA ASN A 391 -18.18 -6.63 -5.56
C ASN A 391 -17.17 -5.45 -5.68
N ASP A 392 -17.63 -4.20 -5.79
CA ASP A 392 -16.73 -3.04 -5.82
C ASP A 392 -15.96 -2.87 -4.50
N ARG A 393 -14.73 -2.36 -4.61
CA ARG A 393 -13.78 -2.19 -3.49
C ARG A 393 -13.25 -0.77 -3.43
N ALA A 394 -13.99 0.14 -2.81
CA ALA A 394 -13.55 1.51 -2.62
C ALA A 394 -12.53 1.61 -1.46
N ARG A 395 -11.46 2.39 -1.66
CA ARG A 395 -10.58 2.86 -0.59
C ARG A 395 -10.27 4.34 -0.82
N PHE A 396 -10.58 5.18 0.16
CA PHE A 396 -10.43 6.64 0.07
C PHE A 396 -10.16 7.25 1.45
N THR A 397 -9.89 8.56 1.49
CA THR A 397 -9.58 9.27 2.73
C THR A 397 -10.36 10.58 2.79
N LEU A 398 -11.29 10.67 3.74
CA LEU A 398 -12.02 11.91 4.04
C LEU A 398 -11.13 12.84 4.87
N SER A 399 -11.32 14.16 4.76
CA SER A 399 -10.49 15.15 5.47
C SER A 399 -11.33 16.28 6.08
N PHE A 400 -11.10 16.56 7.36
CA PHE A 400 -11.84 17.49 8.19
C PHE A 400 -10.86 18.53 8.77
N PRO A 401 -10.64 19.67 8.09
CA PRO A 401 -9.68 20.69 8.51
C PRO A 401 -10.20 21.54 9.67
N GLY A 402 -9.30 22.12 10.46
CA GLY A 402 -9.65 23.02 11.57
C GLY A 402 -10.37 22.36 12.74
N VAL A 403 -10.32 21.03 12.86
CA VAL A 403 -10.90 20.29 13.99
C VAL A 403 -10.01 20.51 15.22
N PRO A 404 -10.52 21.04 16.34
CA PRO A 404 -9.72 21.32 17.53
C PRO A 404 -9.08 20.05 18.08
N SER A 405 -8.08 20.21 18.95
CA SER A 405 -7.42 19.08 19.64
C SER A 405 -8.34 18.43 20.69
N ALA A 406 -9.37 17.74 20.20
CA ALA A 406 -10.29 16.94 20.96
C ALA A 406 -9.76 15.50 21.07
N ALA A 407 -9.90 14.91 22.25
CA ALA A 407 -9.60 13.50 22.52
C ALA A 407 -10.71 12.55 22.05
N ARG A 408 -11.93 13.06 21.83
CA ARG A 408 -13.10 12.32 21.33
C ARG A 408 -13.85 13.10 20.27
N PHE A 409 -14.47 12.41 19.31
CA PHE A 409 -15.40 12.99 18.33
C PHE A 409 -16.39 11.92 17.85
N SER A 410 -17.48 12.34 17.23
CA SER A 410 -18.45 11.45 16.57
C SER A 410 -18.43 11.66 15.06
N LEU A 411 -18.60 10.60 14.27
CA LEU A 411 -18.68 10.66 12.81
C LEU A 411 -20.12 10.32 12.38
N ASP A 412 -20.84 11.29 11.84
CA ASP A 412 -22.12 11.09 11.17
C ASP A 412 -21.89 10.44 9.80
N LEU A 413 -22.64 9.40 9.51
CA LEU A 413 -22.52 8.56 8.30
C LEU A 413 -23.79 8.60 7.45
N SER A 414 -24.67 9.59 7.65
CA SER A 414 -25.93 9.78 6.89
C SER A 414 -25.73 9.84 5.37
N GLY A 415 -24.54 10.23 4.89
CA GLY A 415 -24.14 10.19 3.49
C GLY A 415 -23.86 8.80 2.91
N ILE A 416 -23.74 7.77 3.74
CA ILE A 416 -23.57 6.36 3.31
C ILE A 416 -24.93 5.68 3.31
N THR A 417 -25.50 5.51 2.12
CA THR A 417 -26.84 4.94 1.92
C THR A 417 -26.80 3.82 0.88
N THR A 418 -27.84 2.99 0.85
CA THR A 418 -28.18 2.20 -0.35
C THR A 418 -28.55 3.14 -1.51
N TYR A 419 -28.64 2.62 -2.75
CA TYR A 419 -29.07 3.38 -3.91
C TYR A 419 -30.49 3.97 -3.77
N ARG A 420 -31.37 3.29 -3.03
CA ARG A 420 -32.71 3.76 -2.62
C ARG A 420 -32.70 4.91 -1.61
N ASN A 421 -31.53 5.31 -1.10
CA ASN A 421 -31.31 6.34 -0.07
C ASN A 421 -31.63 5.91 1.38
N THR A 422 -31.75 4.60 1.66
CA THR A 422 -31.81 4.11 3.05
C THR A 422 -30.41 4.18 3.66
N ALA A 423 -30.24 4.81 4.82
CA ALA A 423 -28.94 4.88 5.49
C ALA A 423 -28.42 3.49 5.86
N VAL A 424 -27.10 3.31 5.90
CA VAL A 424 -26.49 2.02 6.28
C VAL A 424 -26.29 1.89 7.79
N PHE A 425 -26.08 2.99 8.50
CA PHE A 425 -25.76 3.00 9.92
C PHE A 425 -26.94 3.49 10.76
N CYS A 426 -27.20 2.81 11.88
CA CYS A 426 -28.30 3.16 12.79
C CYS A 426 -28.06 4.45 13.61
N ARG A 427 -26.78 4.83 13.76
CA ARG A 427 -26.30 6.02 14.48
C ARG A 427 -24.88 6.41 14.05
N SER A 428 -24.44 7.60 14.45
CA SER A 428 -23.05 8.05 14.32
C SER A 428 -22.06 7.13 15.03
N LEU A 429 -20.82 7.05 14.55
CA LEU A 429 -19.74 6.28 15.20
C LEU A 429 -18.87 7.17 16.07
N ASP A 430 -18.77 6.86 17.36
CA ASP A 430 -17.89 7.55 18.30
C ASP A 430 -16.46 7.03 18.23
N PHE A 431 -15.50 7.95 18.31
CA PHE A 431 -14.07 7.68 18.30
C PHE A 431 -13.35 8.39 19.45
N GLU A 432 -12.28 7.78 19.96
CA GLU A 432 -11.38 8.39 20.93
C GLU A 432 -9.92 8.10 20.60
N ILE A 433 -9.03 8.98 21.08
CA ILE A 433 -7.60 8.90 20.79
C ILE A 433 -7.01 7.61 21.38
N ASN A 434 -6.29 6.84 20.57
CA ASN A 434 -5.51 5.71 21.08
C ASN A 434 -4.30 6.26 21.86
N PRO A 435 -4.08 5.84 23.12
CA PRO A 435 -2.95 6.28 23.95
C PRO A 435 -1.62 5.64 23.53
#